data_AF-A0A927YJD4-F1
#
_entry.id   AF-A0A927YJD4-F1
#
_cell.length_a   1.000
_cell.length_b   1.000
_cell.length_c   1.000
_cell.angle_alpha   90.00
_cell.angle_beta   90.00
_cell.angle_gamma   90.00
#
_symmetry.space_group_name_H-M   'P 1'
#
loop_
_entity.id
_entity.type
_entity.pdbx_description
1 polymer ?
#
loop_
_entity_poly.entity_id
_entity_poly.type
_entity_poly.pdbx_seq_one_letter_code
_entity_poly.pdbx_strand_id
1 'polypeptide(L)'
;MRKLILMGRSHAGKTTLTQALRGEEIHYYKTQDVHNYESVIDTPGEYAQSHRLGKALALYTYEADVVGILVAANEPYSLFPPGVSAQANRECIGIVTKIDKDDANVPLADRWLELAGVKKIFHVNSLKGEGVGEILDYLNN
;
A
#
# COMPACT_ATOMS: atom_id res chain seq x y z
N MET A 1 -5.05 -2.22 17.10
CA MET A 1 -4.38 -2.16 15.79
C MET A 1 -4.52 -0.76 15.22
N ARG A 2 -3.42 -0.11 14.86
CA ARG A 2 -3.38 1.18 14.16
C ARG A 2 -4.09 1.06 12.81
N LYS A 3 -4.90 2.06 12.46
CA LYS A 3 -5.67 2.08 11.21
C LYS A 3 -4.77 2.41 10.02
N LEU A 4 -4.66 1.48 9.07
CA LEU A 4 -3.80 1.58 7.88
C LEU A 4 -4.63 2.04 6.67
N ILE A 5 -4.16 3.04 5.93
CA ILE A 5 -4.70 3.35 4.60
C ILE A 5 -3.75 2.89 3.51
N LEU A 6 -4.27 2.20 2.48
CA LEU A 6 -3.47 1.71 1.37
C LEU A 6 -3.56 2.68 0.18
N MET A 7 -2.40 3.10 -0.31
CA MET A 7 -2.26 4.04 -1.43
C MET A 7 -1.33 3.45 -2.49
N GLY A 8 -1.76 3.36 -3.73
CA GLY A 8 -0.99 2.72 -4.79
C GLY A 8 -1.75 2.65 -6.09
N ARG A 9 -1.04 2.35 -7.18
CA ARG A 9 -1.65 2.26 -8.51
C ARG A 9 -2.81 1.27 -8.54
N SER A 10 -3.72 1.45 -9.49
CA SER A 10 -4.67 0.41 -9.84
C SER A 10 -3.92 -0.89 -10.14
N HIS A 11 -4.39 -2.01 -9.60
CA HIS A 11 -3.74 -3.33 -9.66
C HIS A 11 -2.45 -3.51 -8.84
N ALA A 12 -2.05 -2.57 -7.98
CA ALA A 12 -0.90 -2.73 -7.08
C ALA A 12 -1.14 -3.73 -5.92
N GLY A 13 -2.28 -4.43 -5.89
CA GLY A 13 -2.58 -5.47 -4.89
C GLY A 13 -3.21 -4.97 -3.58
N LYS A 14 -3.73 -3.74 -3.53
CA LYS A 14 -4.35 -3.16 -2.32
C LYS A 14 -5.48 -4.02 -1.75
N THR A 15 -6.48 -4.34 -2.56
CA THR A 15 -7.65 -5.14 -2.16
C THR A 15 -7.27 -6.56 -1.73
N THR A 16 -6.35 -7.20 -2.45
CA THR A 16 -5.82 -8.53 -2.10
C THR A 16 -5.08 -8.49 -0.76
N LEU A 17 -4.28 -7.44 -0.52
CA LEU A 17 -3.62 -7.26 0.76
C LEU A 17 -4.61 -6.98 1.89
N THR A 18 -5.65 -6.18 1.64
CA THR A 18 -6.74 -5.94 2.62
C THR A 18 -7.40 -7.25 3.04
N GLN A 19 -7.75 -8.12 2.09
CA GLN A 19 -8.34 -9.43 2.39
C GLN A 19 -7.37 -10.31 3.20
N ALA A 20 -6.09 -10.34 2.82
CA ALA A 20 -5.07 -11.10 3.54
C ALA A 20 -4.87 -10.59 4.97
N LEU A 21 -4.81 -9.27 5.20
CA LEU A 21 -4.69 -8.66 6.53
C LEU A 21 -5.92 -8.93 7.41
N ARG A 22 -7.08 -9.20 6.81
CA ARG A 22 -8.32 -9.54 7.52
C ARG A 22 -8.48 -11.03 7.76
N GLY A 23 -7.57 -11.87 7.25
CA GLY A 23 -7.72 -13.33 7.27
C GLY A 23 -8.92 -13.82 6.45
N GLU A 24 -9.35 -13.05 5.46
CA GLU A 24 -10.46 -13.40 4.57
C GLU A 24 -10.00 -14.36 3.46
N GLU A 25 -10.94 -15.15 2.94
CA GLU A 25 -10.72 -15.90 1.71
C GLU A 25 -10.53 -14.90 0.54
N ILE A 26 -9.49 -15.12 -0.27
CA ILE A 26 -9.08 -14.14 -1.28
C ILE A 26 -10.02 -14.21 -2.49
N HIS A 27 -10.83 -13.19 -2.68
CA HIS A 27 -11.74 -13.05 -3.81
C HIS A 27 -11.35 -11.83 -4.66
N TYR A 28 -11.10 -12.05 -5.95
CA TYR A 28 -10.80 -10.96 -6.87
C TYR A 28 -12.09 -10.22 -7.27
N TYR A 29 -12.35 -9.08 -6.64
CA TYR A 29 -13.30 -8.07 -7.12
C TYR A 29 -12.55 -6.76 -7.38
N LYS A 30 -12.91 -6.05 -8.46
CA LYS A 30 -12.39 -4.71 -8.74
C LYS A 30 -13.07 -3.71 -7.79
N THR A 31 -12.33 -3.17 -6.81
CA THR A 31 -12.86 -2.17 -5.87
C THR A 31 -13.29 -0.91 -6.62
N GLN A 32 -14.52 -0.44 -6.38
CA GLN A 32 -15.08 0.78 -6.96
C GLN A 32 -15.48 1.83 -5.90
N ASP A 33 -15.27 1.55 -4.60
CA ASP A 33 -15.61 2.43 -3.47
C ASP A 33 -14.59 2.32 -2.31
N VAL A 34 -14.52 3.34 -1.45
CA VAL A 34 -13.72 3.29 -0.21
C VAL A 34 -14.48 2.49 0.85
N HIS A 35 -13.96 1.31 1.19
CA HIS A 35 -14.49 0.51 2.29
C HIS A 35 -13.81 0.91 3.61
N ASN A 36 -14.58 1.51 4.51
CA ASN A 36 -14.18 1.73 5.91
C ASN A 36 -14.46 0.45 6.71
N TYR A 37 -13.55 -0.52 6.70
CA TYR A 37 -13.51 -1.56 7.74
C TYR A 37 -12.53 -1.13 8.83
N GLU A 38 -12.82 -1.50 10.08
CA GLU A 38 -12.36 -0.84 11.33
C GLU A 38 -10.84 -0.57 11.45
N SER A 39 -9.98 -1.17 10.62
CA SER A 39 -8.52 -1.01 10.66
C SER A 39 -7.81 -0.85 9.32
N VAL A 40 -8.47 -1.02 8.16
CA VAL A 40 -7.84 -0.84 6.84
C VAL A 40 -8.75 -0.08 5.87
N ILE A 41 -8.23 0.99 5.27
CA ILE A 41 -8.90 1.78 4.24
C ILE A 41 -8.34 1.39 2.86
N ASP A 42 -9.15 0.69 2.04
CA ASP A 42 -8.83 0.40 0.63
C ASP A 42 -9.28 1.56 -0.26
N THR A 43 -8.34 2.20 -0.96
CA THR A 43 -8.63 3.35 -1.83
C THR A 43 -8.64 2.96 -3.32
N PRO A 44 -9.48 3.57 -4.17
CA PRO A 44 -9.38 3.37 -5.61
C PRO A 44 -8.01 3.84 -6.15
N GLY A 45 -7.39 3.03 -7.02
CA GLY A 45 -6.04 3.31 -7.54
C GLY A 45 -5.96 4.53 -8.45
N GLU A 46 -7.09 4.93 -9.02
CA GLU A 46 -7.27 6.08 -9.90
C GLU A 46 -6.96 7.40 -9.17
N TYR A 47 -7.18 7.47 -7.84
CA TYR A 47 -6.82 8.64 -7.04
C TYR A 47 -5.31 8.88 -7.04
N ALA A 48 -4.53 7.80 -6.94
CA ALA A 48 -3.07 7.87 -6.98
C ALA A 48 -2.53 8.19 -8.38
N GLN A 49 -3.30 7.89 -9.43
CA GLN A 49 -2.95 8.15 -10.82
C GLN A 49 -3.33 9.56 -11.30
N SER A 50 -4.05 10.34 -10.47
CA SER A 50 -4.37 11.73 -10.78
C SER A 50 -3.17 12.65 -10.54
N HIS A 51 -3.10 13.79 -11.23
CA HIS A 51 -2.15 14.88 -10.93
C HIS A 51 -2.27 15.47 -9.51
N ARG A 52 -3.12 14.90 -8.65
CA ARG A 52 -3.44 15.35 -7.30
C ARG A 52 -3.09 14.31 -6.23
N LEU A 53 -2.24 13.32 -6.50
CA LEU A 53 -1.79 12.31 -5.52
C LEU A 53 -1.40 12.91 -4.17
N GLY A 54 -0.65 14.02 -4.15
CA GLY A 54 -0.30 14.72 -2.90
C GLY A 54 -1.51 15.24 -2.12
N LYS A 55 -2.57 15.69 -2.81
CA LYS A 55 -3.83 16.12 -2.16
C LYS A 55 -4.64 14.92 -1.65
N ALA A 56 -4.63 13.80 -2.37
CA ALA A 56 -5.27 12.57 -1.91
C ALA A 56 -4.57 12.06 -0.63
N LEU A 57 -3.23 12.06 -0.60
CA LEU A 57 -2.47 11.75 0.61
C LEU A 57 -2.82 12.71 1.76
N ALA A 58 -2.82 14.02 1.53
CA ALA A 58 -3.16 15.00 2.56
C ALA A 58 -4.59 14.84 3.12
N LEU A 59 -5.57 14.51 2.29
CA LEU A 59 -6.96 14.38 2.72
C LEU A 59 -7.23 13.07 3.48
N TYR A 60 -6.80 11.94 2.94
CA TYR A 60 -7.18 10.64 3.51
C TYR A 60 -6.33 10.20 4.71
N THR A 61 -5.17 10.85 4.94
CA THR A 61 -4.38 10.64 6.16
C THR A 61 -5.10 11.05 7.44
N TYR A 62 -6.15 11.88 7.38
CA TYR A 62 -6.93 12.25 8.56
C TYR A 62 -7.69 11.08 9.18
N GLU A 63 -8.06 10.09 8.38
CA GLU A 63 -8.87 8.95 8.82
C GLU A 63 -8.04 7.70 9.17
N ALA A 64 -6.72 7.80 9.14
CA ALA A 64 -5.79 6.70 9.36
C ALA A 64 -4.65 7.10 10.32
N ASP A 65 -4.08 6.10 11.00
CA ASP A 65 -2.89 6.25 11.84
C ASP A 65 -1.60 6.08 11.03
N VAL A 66 -1.63 5.23 10.00
CA VAL A 66 -0.49 4.88 9.14
C VAL A 66 -0.90 4.89 7.67
N VAL A 67 -0.01 5.35 6.79
CA VAL A 67 -0.15 5.27 5.33
C VAL A 67 0.74 4.17 4.78
N GLY A 68 0.15 3.19 4.10
CA GLY A 68 0.83 2.20 3.30
C GLY A 68 0.97 2.66 1.86
N ILE A 69 2.19 2.98 1.43
CA ILE A 69 2.54 3.28 0.04
C ILE A 69 2.87 1.96 -0.66
N LEU A 70 2.01 1.55 -1.59
CA LEU A 70 2.05 0.25 -2.26
C LEU A 70 2.64 0.34 -3.66
N VAL A 71 3.62 -0.51 -3.93
CA VAL A 71 4.23 -0.73 -5.24
C VAL A 71 4.25 -2.23 -5.50
N ALA A 72 3.64 -2.71 -6.58
CA ALA A 72 3.83 -4.11 -6.96
C ALA A 72 5.24 -4.32 -7.52
N ALA A 73 5.87 -5.46 -7.20
CA ALA A 73 7.25 -5.75 -7.60
C ALA A 73 7.43 -5.77 -9.13
N ASN A 74 6.35 -6.02 -9.88
CA ASN A 74 6.33 -6.00 -11.34
C ASN A 74 5.69 -4.74 -11.94
N GLU A 75 5.68 -3.62 -11.19
CA GLU A 75 5.22 -2.34 -11.71
C GLU A 75 6.14 -1.83 -12.84
N PRO A 76 5.60 -1.38 -13.99
CA PRO A 76 6.42 -0.81 -15.05
C PRO A 76 6.97 0.58 -14.70
N TYR A 77 6.38 1.28 -13.72
CA TYR A 77 6.82 2.59 -13.26
C TYR A 77 6.24 2.90 -11.87
N SER A 78 6.87 3.85 -11.16
CA SER A 78 6.33 4.39 -9.90
C SER A 78 5.42 5.60 -10.14
N LEU A 79 4.32 5.67 -9.39
CA LEU A 79 3.47 6.87 -9.30
C LEU A 79 4.00 7.90 -8.30
N PHE A 80 4.91 7.49 -7.41
CA PHE A 80 5.31 8.29 -6.26
C PHE A 80 6.51 9.15 -6.62
N PRO A 81 6.37 10.49 -6.65
CA PRO A 81 7.51 11.37 -6.83
C PRO A 81 8.43 11.30 -5.60
N PRO A 82 9.72 11.66 -5.76
CA PRO A 82 10.64 11.69 -4.63
C PRO A 82 10.13 12.56 -3.47
N GLY A 83 10.25 12.05 -2.25
CA GLY A 83 9.86 12.74 -1.01
C GLY A 83 8.36 12.90 -0.79
N VAL A 84 7.49 12.27 -1.59
CA VAL A 84 6.02 12.46 -1.50
C VAL A 84 5.44 12.09 -0.13
N SER A 85 6.07 11.18 0.62
CA SER A 85 5.66 10.83 1.99
C SER A 85 5.62 12.04 2.93
N ALA A 86 6.41 13.09 2.68
CA ALA A 86 6.38 14.33 3.46
C ALA A 86 5.05 15.11 3.33
N GLN A 87 4.20 14.76 2.35
CA GLN A 87 2.85 15.33 2.21
C GLN A 87 1.83 14.67 3.14
N ALA A 88 2.16 13.50 3.71
CA ALA A 88 1.33 12.85 4.71
C ALA A 88 1.70 13.37 6.10
N ASN A 89 0.68 13.79 6.87
CA ASN A 89 0.85 14.13 8.29
C ASN A 89 0.87 12.89 9.21
N ARG A 90 1.11 11.71 8.63
CA ARG A 90 1.08 10.40 9.30
C ARG A 90 2.32 9.61 8.91
N GLU A 91 2.65 8.62 9.74
CA GLU A 91 3.73 7.69 9.43
C GLU A 91 3.44 6.98 8.11
N CYS A 92 4.45 6.95 7.22
CA CYS A 92 4.39 6.25 5.95
C CYS A 92 5.27 5.01 5.99
N ILE A 93 4.68 3.86 5.66
CA ILE A 93 5.39 2.61 5.40
C ILE A 93 5.29 2.25 3.92
N GLY A 94 6.26 1.50 3.44
CA GLY A 94 6.33 1.00 2.08
C GLY A 94 5.92 -0.46 2.07
N ILE A 95 5.19 -0.86 1.03
CA ILE A 95 4.73 -2.23 0.89
C ILE A 95 4.97 -2.65 -0.55
N VAL A 96 5.92 -3.57 -0.75
CA VAL A 96 6.16 -4.21 -2.04
C VAL A 96 5.29 -5.45 -2.14
N THR A 97 4.31 -5.43 -3.04
CA THR A 97 3.38 -6.56 -3.25
C THR A 97 3.81 -7.43 -4.43
N LYS A 98 3.24 -8.64 -4.54
CA LYS A 98 3.45 -9.56 -5.68
C LYS A 98 4.93 -9.94 -5.89
N ILE A 99 5.66 -10.11 -4.78
CA ILE A 99 7.07 -10.48 -4.77
C ILE A 99 7.35 -11.86 -5.40
N ASP A 100 6.30 -12.65 -5.62
CA ASP A 100 6.32 -13.99 -6.17
C ASP A 100 6.19 -14.06 -7.70
N LYS A 101 6.00 -12.93 -8.38
CA LYS A 101 5.88 -12.90 -9.83
C LYS A 101 7.22 -13.17 -10.51
N ASP A 102 7.20 -13.89 -11.64
CA ASP A 102 8.42 -14.16 -12.42
C ASP A 102 9.09 -12.89 -12.96
N ASP A 103 8.29 -11.84 -13.22
CA ASP A 103 8.74 -10.52 -13.66
C ASP A 103 8.92 -9.53 -12.48
N ALA A 104 8.95 -10.01 -11.24
CA ALA A 104 9.17 -9.19 -10.07
C ALA A 104 10.59 -8.58 -10.05
N ASN A 105 10.66 -7.28 -9.84
CA ASN A 105 11.88 -6.54 -9.55
C ASN A 105 11.75 -5.85 -8.19
N VAL A 106 11.86 -6.64 -7.12
CA VAL A 106 11.79 -6.15 -5.74
C VAL A 106 12.81 -5.04 -5.45
N PRO A 107 14.10 -5.14 -5.87
CA PRO A 107 15.06 -4.06 -5.63
C PRO A 107 14.67 -2.73 -6.27
N LEU A 108 14.03 -2.74 -7.44
CA LEU A 108 13.55 -1.52 -8.09
C LEU A 108 12.35 -0.92 -7.33
N ALA A 109 11.43 -1.76 -6.87
CA ALA A 109 10.29 -1.33 -6.06
C ALA A 109 10.74 -0.71 -4.72
N ASP A 110 11.73 -1.33 -4.05
CA ASP A 110 12.35 -0.79 -2.84
C ASP A 110 12.94 0.59 -3.09
N ARG A 111 13.75 0.74 -4.15
CA ARG A 111 14.34 2.01 -4.55
C ARG A 111 13.29 3.11 -4.77
N TRP A 112 12.16 2.77 -5.39
CA TRP A 112 11.07 3.73 -5.58
C TRP A 112 10.41 4.16 -4.26
N LEU A 113 10.25 3.25 -3.31
CA LEU A 113 9.70 3.55 -1.99
C LEU A 113 10.68 4.38 -1.14
N GLU A 114 11.97 4.04 -1.17
CA GLU A 114 13.04 4.83 -0.55
C GLU A 114 13.06 6.26 -1.09
N LEU A 115 13.02 6.41 -2.42
CA LEU A 115 12.95 7.73 -3.07
C LEU A 115 11.69 8.49 -2.67
N ALA A 116 10.54 7.81 -2.52
CA ALA A 116 9.31 8.39 -2.01
C ALA A 116 9.42 8.89 -0.55
N GLY A 117 10.52 8.61 0.14
CA GLY A 117 10.84 9.05 1.51
C GLY A 117 10.40 8.07 2.60
N VAL A 118 10.04 6.84 2.21
CA VAL A 118 9.68 5.78 3.14
C VAL A 118 10.93 5.17 3.76
N LYS A 119 10.90 4.90 5.08
CA LYS A 119 12.02 4.30 5.83
C LYS A 119 11.85 2.82 6.15
N LYS A 120 10.60 2.37 6.35
CA LYS A 120 10.28 0.97 6.66
C LYS A 120 9.50 0.37 5.52
N ILE A 121 10.01 -0.71 4.95
CA ILE A 121 9.43 -1.40 3.79
C ILE A 121 9.13 -2.84 4.18
N PHE A 122 7.96 -3.32 3.80
CA PHE A 122 7.52 -4.71 3.94
C PHE A 122 7.39 -5.35 2.56
N HIS A 123 7.70 -6.64 2.46
CA HIS A 123 7.61 -7.43 1.24
C HIS A 123 6.52 -8.46 1.41
N VAL A 124 5.53 -8.49 0.51
CA VAL A 124 4.36 -9.35 0.67
C VAL A 124 3.99 -10.15 -0.57
N ASN A 125 3.73 -11.44 -0.33
CA ASN A 125 2.89 -12.26 -1.19
C ASN A 125 1.56 -12.50 -0.48
N SER A 126 0.58 -11.63 -0.76
CA SER A 126 -0.75 -11.71 -0.15
C SER A 126 -1.49 -13.01 -0.45
N LEU A 127 -1.19 -13.70 -1.56
CA LEU A 127 -1.85 -14.97 -1.92
C LEU A 127 -1.37 -16.14 -1.05
N LYS A 128 -0.12 -16.08 -0.59
CA LYS A 128 0.48 -17.11 0.27
C LYS A 128 0.56 -16.68 1.75
N GLY A 129 0.17 -15.45 2.06
CA GLY A 129 0.27 -14.86 3.41
C GLY A 129 1.69 -14.45 3.82
N GLU A 130 2.68 -14.53 2.91
CA GLU A 130 4.07 -14.17 3.19
C GLU A 130 4.18 -12.67 3.50
N GLY A 131 4.88 -12.33 4.59
CA GLY A 131 5.09 -10.95 5.05
C GLY A 131 3.86 -10.25 5.64
N VAL A 132 2.65 -10.84 5.53
CA VAL A 132 1.41 -10.24 6.05
C VAL A 132 1.44 -10.16 7.58
N GLY A 133 1.98 -11.19 8.25
CA GLY A 133 2.13 -11.21 9.71
C GLY A 133 3.02 -10.08 10.23
N GLU A 134 4.11 -9.76 9.54
CA GLU A 134 5.02 -8.67 9.94
C GLU A 134 4.34 -7.29 9.90
N ILE A 135 3.43 -7.09 8.94
CA ILE A 135 2.61 -5.88 8.88
C ILE A 135 1.63 -5.84 10.07
N LEU A 136 0.96 -6.95 10.36
CA LEU A 136 0.01 -7.04 11.50
C LEU A 136 0.72 -6.77 12.83
N ASP A 137 1.87 -7.39 13.06
CA ASP A 137 2.68 -7.17 14.26
C ASP A 137 3.09 -5.71 14.37
N TYR A 138 3.52 -5.10 13.26
CA TYR A 138 3.85 -3.69 13.25
C TYR A 138 2.64 -2.80 13.60
N LEU A 139 1.46 -3.06 13.06
CA LEU A 139 0.25 -2.26 13.33
C LEU A 139 -0.31 -2.46 14.74
N ASN A 140 0.05 -3.55 15.43
CA ASN A 140 -0.38 -3.83 16.80
C ASN A 140 0.55 -3.27 17.89
N ASN A 141 1.74 -2.83 17.50
CA ASN A 141 2.64 -2.02 18.34
C ASN A 141 2.37 -0.53 18.12
#